data_AF-A0A832PWB5-F1
#
_entry.id   AF-A0A832PWB5-F1
#
_cell.length_a   1.000
_cell.length_b   1.000
_cell.length_c   1.000
_cell.angle_alpha   90.00
_cell.angle_beta   90.00
_cell.angle_gamma   90.00
#
_symmetry.space_group_name_H-M   'P 1'
#
loop_
_entity.id
_entity.type
_entity.pdbx_description
1 polymer ?
#
loop_
_entity_poly.entity_id
_entity_poly.type
_entity_poly.pdbx_seq_one_letter_code
_entity_poly.pdbx_strand_id
1 'polypeptide(L)'
;MIGRLRNGLLPVLLLSGALLALGCGGGDDDPEAVCGNGVIEAGEQCDGTELGSQTCVTKGFDGGTLSCTADCKFDTSGCADAPADCGNGVVDAGEQCDGANLNEQTCETQGFDGGTLTCTVICQFDTTGCTKIGPDCGNGEIDGDEQCDGTNLNEQSCETQGFDGGTLSCTSTCQFDTTGCTKIGPDCGNGQIDAGEQCDGANLNEQTCETQGFD
;
A
#
# COMPACT_ATOMS: atom_id res chain seq x y z
N MET A 1 69.81 34.04 48.28
CA MET A 1 68.73 34.99 48.66
C MET A 1 67.68 34.16 49.40
N ILE A 2 67.76 34.08 50.73
CA ILE A 2 66.97 34.86 51.71
C ILE A 2 65.47 34.74 51.45
N GLY A 3 64.75 34.10 52.38
CA GLY A 3 63.28 34.15 52.40
C GLY A 3 62.65 33.16 53.39
N ARG A 4 62.70 33.52 54.69
CA ARG A 4 62.02 32.84 55.81
C ARG A 4 60.49 32.89 55.71
N LEU A 5 59.85 32.06 56.56
CA LEU A 5 58.63 32.28 57.38
C LEU A 5 57.57 31.19 57.10
N ARG A 6 56.82 30.61 58.06
CA ARG A 6 56.82 30.51 59.53
C ARG A 6 55.62 29.59 59.86
N ASN A 7 55.78 28.71 60.85
CA ASN A 7 54.77 28.08 61.72
C ASN A 7 53.31 27.91 61.27
N GLY A 8 52.83 26.68 61.42
CA GLY A 8 51.43 26.40 61.74
C GLY A 8 51.18 24.89 61.92
N LEU A 9 51.47 24.34 63.10
CA LEU A 9 50.84 23.09 63.54
C LEU A 9 49.31 23.31 63.58
N LEU A 10 48.51 22.34 63.14
CA LEU A 10 47.55 21.62 63.99
C LEU A 10 46.81 20.53 63.15
N PRO A 11 46.33 19.45 63.81
CA PRO A 11 45.99 18.18 63.19
C PRO A 11 44.59 18.21 62.56
N VAL A 12 44.45 17.59 61.38
CA VAL A 12 43.14 17.34 60.76
C VAL A 12 42.45 16.23 61.55
N LEU A 13 41.48 16.65 62.35
CA LEU A 13 40.56 15.80 63.10
C LEU A 13 39.70 14.97 62.14
N LEU A 14 39.63 13.67 62.40
CA LEU A 14 38.64 12.73 61.87
C LEU A 14 37.21 13.26 62.10
N LEU A 15 36.44 13.42 61.04
CA LEU A 15 34.98 13.33 61.11
C LEU A 15 34.50 12.35 60.04
N SER A 16 34.03 11.20 60.52
CA SER A 16 33.36 10.15 59.79
C SER A 16 32.15 10.71 59.04
N GLY A 17 32.30 10.95 57.74
CA GLY A 17 31.18 11.18 56.83
C GLY A 17 30.69 9.83 56.32
N ALA A 18 29.53 9.38 56.81
CA ALA A 18 28.80 8.27 56.24
C ALA A 18 28.54 8.58 54.76
N LEU A 19 29.20 7.83 53.88
CA LEU A 19 28.93 7.81 52.46
C LEU A 19 27.53 7.19 52.29
N LEU A 20 26.49 8.02 52.34
CA LEU A 20 25.19 7.64 51.82
C LEU A 20 25.41 7.36 50.34
N ALA A 21 25.51 6.08 50.00
CA ALA A 21 25.32 5.62 48.65
C ALA A 21 23.93 6.11 48.23
N LEU A 22 23.89 7.17 47.42
CA LEU A 22 22.76 7.40 46.54
C LEU A 22 22.74 6.18 45.62
N GLY A 23 21.97 5.17 46.00
CA GLY A 23 21.48 4.19 45.06
C GLY A 23 20.79 4.98 43.96
N CYS A 24 21.44 5.08 42.80
CA CYS A 24 20.77 5.39 41.56
C CYS A 24 19.84 4.20 41.30
N GLY A 25 18.64 4.24 41.89
CA GLY A 25 17.53 3.47 41.37
C GLY A 25 17.25 4.07 40.00
N GLY A 26 17.87 3.50 38.96
CA GLY A 26 17.42 3.68 37.59
C GLY A 26 16.01 3.10 37.55
N GLY A 27 15.02 3.98 37.71
CA GLY A 27 13.73 3.72 37.14
C GLY A 27 13.97 3.72 35.64
N ASP A 28 13.87 2.55 35.04
CA ASP A 28 13.77 2.36 33.61
C ASP A 28 12.46 3.02 33.16
N ASP A 29 12.40 4.35 33.15
CA ASP A 29 11.44 5.15 32.37
C ASP A 29 11.92 5.18 30.90
N ASP A 30 12.41 4.05 30.40
CA ASP A 30 12.53 3.85 28.96
C ASP A 30 11.08 3.66 28.48
N PRO A 31 10.58 4.47 27.53
CA PRO A 31 9.27 4.20 26.95
C PRO A 31 9.31 2.76 26.45
N GLU A 32 8.40 1.90 26.95
CA GLU A 32 8.32 0.51 26.50
C GLU A 32 8.29 0.53 24.98
N ALA A 33 9.34 0.02 24.33
CA ALA A 33 9.46 0.07 22.87
C ALA A 33 8.18 -0.46 22.23
N VAL A 34 7.52 0.37 21.43
CA VAL A 34 6.19 0.09 20.89
C VAL A 34 6.31 -0.38 19.46
N CYS A 35 6.26 -1.69 19.29
CA CYS A 35 6.34 -2.28 17.97
C CYS A 35 5.16 -1.88 17.07
N GLY A 36 5.48 -1.40 15.87
CA GLY A 36 4.54 -0.97 14.84
C GLY A 36 4.24 0.53 14.88
N ASN A 37 5.05 1.33 15.58
CA ASN A 37 4.90 2.79 15.65
C ASN A 37 5.64 3.54 14.52
N GLY A 38 6.38 2.82 13.69
CA GLY A 38 7.16 3.34 12.56
C GLY A 38 8.52 3.92 12.94
N VAL A 39 9.01 3.70 14.16
CA VAL A 39 10.30 4.19 14.66
C VAL A 39 11.04 3.04 15.33
N ILE A 40 12.27 2.76 14.88
CA ILE A 40 13.10 1.73 15.55
C ILE A 40 13.62 2.30 16.88
N GLU A 41 13.08 1.80 17.97
CA GLU A 41 13.45 2.17 19.34
C GLU A 41 14.52 1.25 19.93
N ALA A 42 15.03 1.59 21.11
CA ALA A 42 16.03 0.77 21.79
C ALA A 42 15.43 -0.61 22.15
N GLY A 43 16.01 -1.68 21.60
CA GLY A 43 15.55 -3.07 21.83
C GLY A 43 14.79 -3.69 20.64
N GLU A 44 14.37 -2.85 19.69
CA GLU A 44 13.78 -3.28 18.43
C GLU A 44 14.86 -3.57 17.40
N GLN A 45 14.61 -4.55 16.54
CA GLN A 45 15.47 -4.82 15.38
C GLN A 45 14.96 -4.09 14.12
N CYS A 46 13.65 -3.91 14.05
CA CYS A 46 12.89 -3.26 12.99
C CYS A 46 11.55 -2.81 13.58
N ASP A 47 10.81 -1.93 12.91
CA ASP A 47 9.44 -1.55 13.27
C ASP A 47 8.57 -1.51 12.01
N GLY A 48 7.64 -2.46 11.89
CA GLY A 48 6.72 -2.52 10.74
C GLY A 48 7.46 -2.62 9.40
N THR A 49 7.47 -1.52 8.64
CA THR A 49 8.21 -1.41 7.35
C THR A 49 9.58 -0.76 7.49
N GLU A 50 9.89 -0.19 8.65
CA GLU A 50 11.19 0.40 8.94
C GLU A 50 12.15 -0.71 9.35
N LEU A 51 12.98 -1.15 8.40
CA LEU A 51 13.94 -2.24 8.58
C LEU A 51 15.34 -1.75 8.96
N GLY A 52 15.56 -0.44 9.12
CA GLY A 52 16.86 0.10 9.52
C GLY A 52 17.94 -0.16 8.47
N SER A 53 17.58 -0.05 7.19
CA SER A 53 18.43 -0.40 6.04
C SER A 53 18.93 -1.85 6.02
N GLN A 54 18.29 -2.75 6.78
CA GLN A 54 18.58 -4.18 6.71
C GLN A 54 17.81 -4.83 5.56
N THR A 55 18.43 -5.80 4.91
CA THR A 55 17.85 -6.60 3.83
C THR A 55 18.17 -8.07 4.07
N CYS A 56 17.57 -8.99 3.31
CA CYS A 56 17.96 -10.40 3.34
C CYS A 56 19.48 -10.56 3.08
N VAL A 57 20.04 -9.73 2.19
CA VAL A 57 21.48 -9.69 1.90
C VAL A 57 22.31 -9.31 3.14
N THR A 58 21.89 -8.32 3.92
CA THR A 58 22.61 -7.97 5.16
C THR A 58 22.44 -9.02 6.27
N LYS A 59 21.48 -9.94 6.14
CA LYS A 59 21.27 -11.08 7.04
C LYS A 59 21.96 -12.36 6.57
N GLY A 60 22.65 -12.33 5.43
CA GLY A 60 23.46 -13.45 4.93
C GLY A 60 22.73 -14.37 3.96
N PHE A 61 21.59 -13.95 3.41
CA PHE A 61 20.91 -14.62 2.30
C PHE A 61 21.28 -13.94 0.97
N ASP A 62 21.05 -14.59 -0.15
CA ASP A 62 21.37 -13.99 -1.46
C ASP A 62 20.30 -13.01 -1.94
N GLY A 63 19.04 -13.16 -1.50
CA GLY A 63 17.95 -12.27 -1.88
C GLY A 63 16.64 -12.50 -1.13
N GLY A 64 15.55 -11.97 -1.67
CA GLY A 64 14.20 -12.07 -1.11
C GLY A 64 13.74 -10.82 -0.36
N THR A 65 12.62 -10.95 0.36
CA THR A 65 11.98 -9.85 1.09
C THR A 65 12.11 -10.05 2.59
N LEU A 66 12.87 -9.16 3.24
CA LEU A 66 12.98 -9.10 4.69
C LEU A 66 11.74 -8.39 5.25
N SER A 67 11.12 -8.96 6.28
CA SER A 67 9.96 -8.35 6.95
C SER A 67 10.23 -8.17 8.44
N CYS A 68 9.35 -7.42 9.11
CA CYS A 68 9.38 -7.26 10.57
C CYS A 68 8.22 -8.02 11.21
N THR A 69 8.48 -8.81 12.25
CA THR A 69 7.43 -9.48 13.02
C THR A 69 6.71 -8.48 13.94
N ALA A 70 5.55 -8.88 14.48
CA ALA A 70 4.83 -8.11 15.49
C ALA A 70 5.59 -7.94 16.83
N ASP A 71 6.68 -8.69 17.02
CA ASP A 71 7.59 -8.60 18.17
C ASP A 71 8.86 -7.79 17.85
N CYS A 72 8.85 -7.03 16.75
CA CYS A 72 9.95 -6.17 16.30
C CYS A 72 11.28 -6.93 16.13
N LYS A 73 11.19 -8.13 15.56
CA LYS A 73 12.31 -8.96 15.11
C LYS A 73 12.29 -9.12 13.61
N PHE A 74 13.46 -9.30 13.03
CA PHE A 74 13.57 -9.62 11.61
C PHE A 74 12.93 -10.97 11.31
N ASP A 75 11.99 -10.98 10.37
CA ASP A 75 11.45 -12.17 9.76
C ASP A 75 12.21 -12.48 8.47
N THR A 76 12.95 -13.59 8.50
CA THR A 76 13.76 -14.08 7.37
C THR A 76 13.06 -15.16 6.57
N SER A 77 11.79 -15.48 6.88
CA SER A 77 11.02 -16.50 6.15
C SER A 77 10.79 -16.15 4.68
N GLY A 78 10.80 -14.86 4.33
CA GLY A 78 10.74 -14.36 2.96
C GLY A 78 12.11 -14.20 2.27
N CYS A 79 13.21 -14.54 2.94
CA CYS A 79 14.54 -14.53 2.37
C CYS A 79 14.83 -15.85 1.63
N ALA A 80 15.64 -15.78 0.58
CA ALA A 80 16.01 -16.92 -0.24
C ALA A 80 17.51 -16.93 -0.54
N ASP A 81 18.07 -18.14 -0.58
CA ASP A 81 19.41 -18.39 -1.11
C ASP A 81 19.33 -18.62 -2.61
N ALA A 82 20.35 -18.16 -3.33
CA ALA A 82 20.45 -18.37 -4.77
C ALA A 82 20.78 -19.85 -5.06
N PRO A 83 20.28 -20.41 -6.17
CA PRO A 83 20.82 -21.65 -6.70
C PRO A 83 22.35 -21.54 -6.85
N ALA A 84 23.08 -22.62 -6.55
CA ALA A 84 24.55 -22.60 -6.54
C ALA A 84 25.18 -22.18 -7.88
N ASP A 85 24.44 -22.39 -8.98
CA ASP A 85 24.88 -22.13 -10.34
C ASP A 85 24.40 -20.77 -10.87
N CYS A 86 23.64 -20.01 -10.07
CA CYS A 86 23.06 -18.74 -10.48
C CYS A 86 24.12 -17.68 -10.77
N GLY A 87 24.06 -17.08 -11.95
CA GLY A 87 25.01 -16.08 -12.43
C GLY A 87 26.16 -16.67 -13.27
N ASN A 88 26.05 -17.92 -13.72
CA ASN A 88 27.03 -18.58 -14.58
C ASN A 88 26.81 -18.28 -16.08
N GLY A 89 25.72 -17.60 -16.43
CA GLY A 89 25.33 -17.21 -17.79
C GLY A 89 24.47 -18.25 -18.54
N VAL A 90 24.11 -19.36 -17.91
CA VAL A 90 23.31 -20.47 -18.44
C VAL A 90 22.12 -20.67 -17.52
N VAL A 91 20.94 -20.92 -18.08
CA VAL A 91 19.75 -21.20 -17.27
C VAL A 91 19.74 -22.68 -16.89
N ASP A 92 20.05 -22.96 -15.63
CA ASP A 92 20.14 -24.30 -15.07
C ASP A 92 18.79 -24.80 -14.50
N ALA A 93 18.76 -26.08 -14.11
CA ALA A 93 17.54 -26.69 -13.57
C ALA A 93 17.13 -26.04 -12.23
N GLY A 94 16.00 -25.32 -12.25
CA GLY A 94 15.49 -24.58 -11.08
C GLY A 94 15.58 -23.06 -11.25
N GLU A 95 16.23 -22.59 -12.31
CA GLU A 95 16.34 -21.17 -12.65
C GLU A 95 15.28 -20.78 -13.68
N GLN A 96 14.80 -19.54 -13.56
CA GLN A 96 13.97 -18.92 -14.59
C GLN A 96 14.82 -18.15 -15.60
N CYS A 97 15.93 -17.57 -15.14
CA CYS A 97 16.89 -16.77 -15.88
C CYS A 97 18.26 -16.83 -15.21
N ASP A 98 19.32 -16.41 -15.90
CA ASP A 98 20.66 -16.23 -15.35
C ASP A 98 21.26 -14.91 -15.85
N GLY A 99 21.31 -13.91 -14.98
CA GLY A 99 21.87 -12.59 -15.30
C GLY A 99 21.17 -11.93 -16.50
N ALA A 100 21.85 -11.83 -17.64
CA ALA A 100 21.29 -11.30 -18.89
C ALA A 100 20.57 -12.37 -19.75
N ASN A 101 20.77 -13.66 -19.43
CA ASN A 101 20.10 -14.76 -20.10
C ASN A 101 18.71 -14.94 -19.51
N LEU A 102 17.71 -14.27 -20.10
CA LEU A 102 16.32 -14.31 -19.66
C LEU A 102 15.53 -15.51 -20.20
N ASN A 103 16.21 -16.54 -20.73
CA ASN A 103 15.54 -17.70 -21.35
C ASN A 103 14.51 -17.31 -22.44
N GLU A 104 14.87 -16.31 -23.25
CA GLU A 104 14.00 -15.72 -24.29
C GLU A 104 12.67 -15.14 -23.76
N GLN A 105 12.54 -14.96 -22.44
CA GLN A 105 11.38 -14.33 -21.84
C GLN A 105 11.48 -12.80 -21.88
N THR A 106 10.31 -12.18 -21.97
CA THR A 106 10.11 -10.73 -22.01
C THR A 106 8.97 -10.36 -21.06
N CYS A 107 8.77 -9.07 -20.81
CA CYS A 107 7.61 -8.64 -20.02
C CYS A 107 6.30 -9.12 -20.67
N GLU A 108 6.24 -9.10 -22.00
CA GLU A 108 5.13 -9.57 -22.82
C GLU A 108 4.83 -11.05 -22.61
N THR A 109 5.86 -11.91 -22.57
CA THR A 109 5.66 -13.34 -22.30
C THR A 109 5.30 -13.63 -20.84
N GLN A 110 5.59 -12.71 -19.91
CA GLN A 110 5.16 -12.75 -18.52
C GLN A 110 3.76 -12.12 -18.29
N GLY A 111 3.07 -11.68 -19.35
CA GLY A 111 1.70 -11.15 -19.27
C GLY A 111 1.62 -9.66 -18.91
N PHE A 112 2.65 -8.88 -19.26
CA PHE A 112 2.68 -7.42 -19.23
C PHE A 112 2.64 -6.87 -20.66
N ASP A 113 2.43 -5.57 -20.84
CA ASP A 113 2.31 -4.96 -22.18
C ASP A 113 3.64 -4.43 -22.72
N GLY A 114 4.64 -4.33 -21.86
CA GLY A 114 6.00 -3.95 -22.23
C GLY A 114 6.90 -3.72 -21.02
N GLY A 115 7.97 -2.95 -21.22
CA GLY A 115 8.95 -2.62 -20.19
C GLY A 115 10.24 -3.43 -20.34
N THR A 116 10.98 -3.56 -19.24
CA THR A 116 12.25 -4.32 -19.21
C THR A 116 12.17 -5.41 -18.16
N LEU A 117 12.23 -6.66 -18.61
CA LEU A 117 12.36 -7.81 -17.74
C LEU A 117 13.83 -7.95 -17.32
N THR A 118 14.09 -8.19 -16.05
CA THR A 118 15.44 -8.46 -15.54
C THR A 118 15.49 -9.77 -14.78
N CYS A 119 16.70 -10.22 -14.46
CA CYS A 119 16.91 -11.40 -13.62
C CYS A 119 17.38 -10.98 -12.23
N THR A 120 16.75 -11.51 -11.20
CA THR A 120 17.21 -11.32 -9.81
C THR A 120 18.49 -12.10 -9.54
N VAL A 121 19.18 -11.75 -8.45
CA VAL A 121 20.37 -12.46 -7.95
C VAL A 121 20.08 -13.90 -7.47
N ILE A 122 18.81 -14.29 -7.38
CA ILE A 122 18.36 -15.65 -7.07
C ILE A 122 17.81 -16.38 -8.30
N CYS A 123 18.11 -15.88 -9.51
CA CYS A 123 17.74 -16.49 -10.79
C CYS A 123 16.22 -16.66 -11.00
N GLN A 124 15.44 -15.73 -10.44
CA GLN A 124 14.02 -15.55 -10.70
C GLN A 124 13.79 -14.31 -11.58
N PHE A 125 12.74 -14.32 -12.38
CA PHE A 125 12.32 -13.13 -13.15
C PHE A 125 11.97 -11.97 -12.21
N ASP A 126 12.52 -10.81 -12.52
CA ASP A 126 12.17 -9.54 -11.90
C ASP A 126 11.28 -8.75 -12.85
N THR A 127 9.99 -8.70 -12.52
CA THR A 127 8.98 -7.98 -13.30
C THR A 127 8.76 -6.54 -12.81
N THR A 128 9.58 -6.03 -11.88
CA THR A 128 9.41 -4.66 -11.36
C THR A 128 9.64 -3.59 -12.42
N GLY A 129 10.47 -3.88 -13.43
CA GLY A 129 10.67 -3.05 -14.61
C GLY A 129 9.66 -3.27 -15.74
N CYS A 130 8.72 -4.21 -15.57
CA CYS A 130 7.65 -4.44 -16.54
C CYS A 130 6.50 -3.45 -16.34
N THR A 131 5.96 -2.98 -17.46
CA THR A 131 4.82 -2.07 -17.46
C THR A 131 3.60 -2.84 -17.92
N LYS A 132 2.57 -2.83 -17.09
CA LYS A 132 1.23 -2.93 -17.63
C LYS A 132 0.85 -1.55 -18.09
N ILE A 133 0.73 -1.36 -19.39
CA ILE A 133 -0.05 -0.23 -19.86
C ILE A 133 -1.44 -0.63 -19.40
N GLY A 134 -1.98 0.06 -18.39
CA GLY A 134 -3.39 -0.14 -18.06
C GLY A 134 -4.23 -0.01 -19.34
N PRO A 135 -5.51 -0.41 -19.32
CA PRO A 135 -6.43 -0.11 -20.42
C PRO A 135 -6.10 1.28 -20.98
N ASP A 136 -5.69 1.35 -22.24
CA ASP A 136 -4.94 2.47 -22.83
C ASP A 136 -5.94 3.60 -23.07
N CYS A 137 -6.42 4.17 -21.96
CA CYS A 137 -7.71 4.80 -21.91
C CYS A 137 -7.68 6.14 -22.62
N GLY A 138 -8.46 6.24 -23.69
CA GLY A 138 -8.42 7.34 -24.65
C GLY A 138 -7.70 6.99 -25.95
N ASN A 139 -7.45 5.71 -26.25
CA ASN A 139 -6.90 5.28 -27.55
C ASN A 139 -7.98 5.17 -28.66
N GLY A 140 -9.26 5.23 -28.28
CA GLY A 140 -10.43 5.19 -29.15
C GLY A 140 -11.02 3.79 -29.39
N GLU A 141 -10.35 2.73 -28.95
CA GLU A 141 -10.77 1.33 -29.04
C GLU A 141 -11.12 0.80 -27.64
N ILE A 142 -11.90 -0.29 -27.54
CA ILE A 142 -12.21 -0.91 -26.25
C ILE A 142 -11.41 -2.22 -26.15
N ASP A 143 -10.38 -2.24 -25.30
CA ASP A 143 -9.41 -3.33 -25.18
C ASP A 143 -9.51 -4.07 -23.84
N GLY A 144 -9.33 -5.40 -23.86
CA GLY A 144 -9.21 -6.21 -22.64
C GLY A 144 -10.40 -6.07 -21.65
N ASP A 145 -10.13 -5.50 -20.48
CA ASP A 145 -11.08 -5.32 -19.36
C ASP A 145 -11.76 -3.94 -19.33
N GLU A 146 -11.66 -3.15 -20.41
CA GLU A 146 -12.31 -1.84 -20.53
C GLU A 146 -13.83 -1.93 -20.63
N GLN A 147 -14.52 -1.02 -19.94
CA GLN A 147 -15.96 -0.84 -20.10
C GLN A 147 -16.28 0.18 -21.20
N CYS A 148 -15.40 1.16 -21.38
CA CYS A 148 -15.47 2.27 -22.32
C CYS A 148 -14.05 2.80 -22.59
N ASP A 149 -13.87 3.61 -23.64
CA ASP A 149 -12.64 4.36 -23.92
C ASP A 149 -12.97 5.78 -24.37
N GLY A 150 -12.61 6.79 -23.58
CA GLY A 150 -12.87 8.19 -23.91
C GLY A 150 -14.35 8.47 -24.22
N THR A 151 -14.68 8.69 -25.50
CA THR A 151 -16.07 8.86 -25.98
C THR A 151 -16.72 7.57 -26.50
N ASN A 152 -15.94 6.51 -26.70
CA ASN A 152 -16.41 5.20 -27.08
C ASN A 152 -17.00 4.49 -25.84
N LEU A 153 -18.29 4.68 -25.59
CA LEU A 153 -18.98 4.15 -24.42
C LEU A 153 -19.53 2.73 -24.62
N ASN A 154 -19.03 1.97 -25.59
CA ASN A 154 -19.51 0.61 -25.91
C ASN A 154 -21.04 0.53 -26.14
N GLU A 155 -21.58 1.55 -26.82
CA GLU A 155 -23.03 1.75 -27.03
C GLU A 155 -23.86 1.80 -25.73
N GLN A 156 -23.22 1.99 -24.57
CA GLN A 156 -23.90 2.14 -23.29
C GLN A 156 -24.34 3.57 -23.05
N SER A 157 -25.39 3.71 -22.25
CA SER A 157 -25.94 4.99 -21.81
C SER A 157 -26.34 4.91 -20.33
N CYS A 158 -26.71 6.04 -19.74
CA CYS A 158 -27.22 6.04 -18.36
C CYS A 158 -28.44 5.10 -18.22
N GLU A 159 -29.28 5.03 -19.23
CA GLU A 159 -30.44 4.12 -19.31
C GLU A 159 -30.03 2.65 -19.32
N THR A 160 -28.99 2.28 -20.06
CA THR A 160 -28.51 0.88 -20.06
C THR A 160 -27.81 0.51 -18.74
N GLN A 161 -27.30 1.50 -18.01
CA GLN A 161 -26.74 1.35 -16.66
C GLN A 161 -27.81 1.42 -15.55
N GLY A 162 -29.10 1.54 -15.89
CA GLY A 162 -30.21 1.53 -14.93
C GLY A 162 -30.49 2.88 -14.25
N PHE A 163 -30.23 3.98 -14.95
CA PHE A 163 -30.63 5.35 -14.57
C PHE A 163 -31.70 5.86 -15.56
N ASP A 164 -32.44 6.92 -15.21
CA ASP A 164 -33.54 7.42 -16.04
C ASP A 164 -33.07 8.34 -17.19
N GLY A 165 -31.81 8.76 -17.13
CA GLY A 165 -31.20 9.62 -18.13
C GLY A 165 -29.89 10.24 -17.64
N GLY A 166 -29.46 11.31 -18.31
CA GLY A 166 -28.23 12.04 -18.00
C GLY A 166 -27.13 11.78 -19.03
N THR A 167 -25.88 11.97 -18.64
CA THR A 167 -24.72 11.77 -19.52
C THR A 167 -23.75 10.77 -18.90
N LEU A 168 -23.63 9.60 -19.54
CA LEU A 168 -22.64 8.59 -19.20
C LEU A 168 -21.29 9.07 -19.72
N SER A 169 -20.24 8.97 -18.90
CA SER A 169 -18.87 9.31 -19.29
C SER A 169 -17.93 8.15 -19.01
N CYS A 170 -16.71 8.23 -19.51
CA CYS A 170 -15.67 7.25 -19.25
C CYS A 170 -14.60 7.84 -18.31
N THR A 171 -14.23 7.12 -17.26
CA THR A 171 -13.14 7.56 -16.36
C THR A 171 -11.77 7.41 -17.03
N SER A 172 -10.73 8.01 -16.46
CA SER A 172 -9.34 7.80 -16.88
C SER A 172 -8.81 6.38 -16.63
N THR A 173 -9.63 5.51 -16.06
CA THR A 173 -9.35 4.09 -15.84
C THR A 173 -10.27 3.20 -16.67
N CYS A 174 -10.94 3.76 -17.68
CA CYS A 174 -11.82 3.06 -18.62
C CYS A 174 -12.95 2.26 -17.95
N GLN A 175 -13.53 2.87 -16.91
CA GLN A 175 -14.75 2.42 -16.26
C GLN A 175 -15.87 3.41 -16.54
N PHE A 176 -17.11 2.94 -16.53
CA PHE A 176 -18.26 3.82 -16.66
C PHE A 176 -18.33 4.80 -15.48
N ASP A 177 -18.33 6.09 -15.80
CA ASP A 177 -18.61 7.16 -14.85
C ASP A 177 -20.10 7.51 -14.91
N THR A 178 -20.83 7.05 -13.90
CA THR A 178 -22.27 7.32 -13.74
C THR A 178 -22.57 8.58 -12.93
N THR A 179 -21.58 9.41 -12.58
CA THR A 179 -21.81 10.63 -11.78
C THR A 179 -22.63 11.68 -12.53
N GLY A 180 -22.55 11.69 -13.87
CA GLY A 180 -23.39 12.50 -14.75
C GLY A 180 -24.77 11.88 -15.05
N CYS A 181 -25.05 10.68 -14.55
CA CYS A 181 -26.35 10.04 -14.71
C CYS A 181 -27.34 10.54 -13.67
N THR A 182 -28.59 10.71 -14.10
CA THR A 182 -29.69 11.16 -13.23
C THR A 182 -30.63 10.00 -12.97
N LYS A 183 -30.87 9.74 -11.69
CA LYS A 183 -32.08 9.07 -11.25
C LYS A 183 -33.08 10.15 -10.86
N ILE A 184 -34.17 10.24 -11.59
CA ILE A 184 -35.28 11.10 -11.17
C ILE A 184 -36.07 10.26 -10.19
N GLY A 185 -35.84 10.50 -8.90
CA GLY A 185 -36.73 9.95 -7.90
C GLY A 185 -38.11 10.61 -8.01
N PRO A 186 -39.18 9.91 -7.59
CA PRO A 186 -39.26 8.45 -7.41
C PRO A 186 -39.52 7.77 -8.76
N ASP A 187 -39.41 6.43 -8.81
CA ASP A 187 -39.38 5.60 -10.03
C ASP A 187 -40.71 5.64 -10.81
N CYS A 188 -41.08 6.81 -11.34
CA CYS A 188 -42.36 7.07 -11.98
C CYS A 188 -42.51 6.18 -13.21
N GLY A 189 -43.48 5.28 -13.17
CA GLY A 189 -43.77 4.27 -14.18
C GLY A 189 -43.43 2.84 -13.75
N ASN A 190 -43.04 2.60 -12.50
CA ASN A 190 -42.78 1.26 -11.96
C ASN A 190 -44.06 0.56 -11.44
N GLY A 191 -45.20 1.28 -11.42
CA GLY A 191 -46.50 0.80 -10.96
C GLY A 191 -46.71 0.83 -9.45
N GLN A 192 -45.80 1.41 -8.66
CA GLN A 192 -45.88 1.65 -7.22
C GLN A 192 -45.86 3.15 -6.95
N ILE A 193 -46.53 3.62 -5.89
CA ILE A 193 -46.44 5.03 -5.48
C ILE A 193 -45.35 5.12 -4.42
N ASP A 194 -44.19 5.62 -4.82
CA ASP A 194 -43.03 5.73 -3.94
C ASP A 194 -43.08 6.99 -3.07
N ALA A 195 -42.22 7.04 -2.04
CA ALA A 195 -42.20 8.15 -1.09
C ALA A 195 -41.83 9.48 -1.80
N GLY A 196 -42.83 10.34 -1.98
CA GLY A 196 -42.70 11.63 -2.68
C GLY A 196 -43.50 11.71 -3.97
N GLU A 197 -44.06 10.60 -4.46
CA GLU A 197 -44.96 10.59 -5.62
C GLU A 197 -46.40 10.92 -5.23
N GLN A 198 -47.08 11.57 -6.15
CA GLN A 198 -48.54 11.73 -6.10
C GLN A 198 -49.24 10.66 -6.93
N CYS A 199 -48.55 10.14 -7.96
CA CYS A 199 -49.01 9.08 -8.85
C CYS A 199 -47.83 8.42 -9.55
N ASP A 200 -48.06 7.20 -10.04
CA ASP A 200 -47.15 6.44 -10.90
C ASP A 200 -47.93 5.91 -12.11
N GLY A 201 -47.65 6.46 -13.29
CA GLY A 201 -48.35 6.07 -14.52
C GLY A 201 -49.88 6.16 -14.40
N ALA A 202 -50.56 5.01 -14.42
CA ALA A 202 -52.01 4.90 -14.26
C ALA A 202 -52.47 4.74 -12.79
N ASN A 203 -51.53 4.54 -11.86
CA ASN A 203 -51.79 4.43 -10.43
C ASN A 203 -51.84 5.83 -9.81
N LEU A 204 -53.04 6.38 -9.69
CA LEU A 204 -53.27 7.77 -9.27
C LEU A 204 -53.43 7.94 -7.75
N ASN A 205 -53.05 6.98 -6.92
CA ASN A 205 -53.26 7.04 -5.46
C ASN A 205 -54.72 7.34 -5.08
N GLU A 206 -55.66 6.68 -5.78
CA GLU A 206 -57.11 6.87 -5.65
C GLU A 206 -57.60 8.31 -5.95
N GLN A 207 -56.78 9.15 -6.56
CA GLN A 207 -57.17 10.51 -6.93
C GLN A 207 -58.03 10.52 -8.21
N THR A 208 -59.08 11.35 -8.19
CA THR A 208 -59.95 11.66 -9.32
C THR A 208 -60.04 13.17 -9.52
N CYS A 209 -60.61 13.64 -10.63
CA CYS A 209 -60.87 15.08 -10.84
C CYS A 209 -61.72 15.66 -9.69
N GLU A 210 -62.71 14.88 -9.21
CA GLU A 210 -63.57 15.25 -8.09
C GLU A 210 -62.79 15.38 -6.78
N THR A 211 -61.87 14.44 -6.46
CA THR A 211 -61.07 14.52 -5.22
C THR A 211 -60.06 15.67 -5.24
N GLN A 212 -59.73 16.19 -6.42
CA GLN A 212 -58.87 17.37 -6.63
C GLN A 212 -59.66 18.68 -6.75
N GLY A 213 -60.99 18.64 -6.63
CA GLY A 213 -61.85 19.83 -6.61
C GLY A 213 -62.21 20.40 -7.98
N PHE A 214 -62.14 19.59 -9.03
CA PHE A 214 -62.63 19.92 -10.38
C PHE A 214 -63.92 19.13 -10.67
N ASP A 215 -64.98 19.83 -11.06
CA ASP A 215 -66.27 19.26 -11.55
C ASP A 215 -66.18 18.85 -13.03
#